data_AF-P00872-F1
#
_entry.id   AF-P00872-F1
#
_cell.length_a   1.000
_cell.length_b   1.000
_cell.length_c   1.000
_cell.angle_alpha   90.00
_cell.angle_beta   90.00
_cell.angle_gamma   90.00
#
_symmetry.space_group_name_H-M   'P 1'
#
loop_
_entity.id
_entity.type
_entity.pdbx_description
1 polymer ?
#
loop_
_entity_poly.entity_id
_entity_poly.type
_entity_poly.pdbx_seq_one_letter_code
_entity_poly.pdbx_strand_id
1 'polypeptide(L)'
;MMVSTAAVARVRPAQTNMVGAFNGCRSSVAFPATRKANNDLSTLPSSGGRVSCMQVWPPEGLKKFETLSYLPPLSVEDLAKEVDYLLRNDWVPCIEFSKEGFVYRENNASPGYYDGRYWTMWKLPMFGCTDASQVIAEVEEAKKAYPEYFVRIIGFDNKRQVQCISFIAYKPT
;
A
#
# COMPACT_ATOMS: atom_id res chain seq x y z
N MET A 1 20.98 24.05 42.95
CA MET A 1 21.05 22.56 42.94
C MET A 1 19.64 22.02 43.11
N MET A 2 19.01 21.53 42.03
CA MET A 2 17.83 20.68 42.08
C MET A 2 18.21 19.42 41.30
N VAL A 3 18.14 18.27 41.96
CA VAL A 3 18.51 16.97 41.40
C VAL A 3 17.25 16.36 40.79
N SER A 4 17.24 16.20 39.46
CA SER A 4 16.20 15.44 38.74
C SER A 4 16.45 13.95 38.90
N THR A 5 15.45 13.20 39.39
CA THR A 5 15.42 11.74 39.33
C THR A 5 14.53 11.31 38.17
N ALA A 6 15.12 10.68 37.15
CA ALA A 6 14.39 10.03 36.06
C ALA A 6 13.98 8.61 36.48
N ALA A 7 12.68 8.33 36.49
CA ALA A 7 12.15 6.98 36.67
C ALA A 7 12.09 6.26 35.32
N VAL A 8 12.91 5.21 35.15
CA VAL A 8 12.87 4.33 33.98
C VAL A 8 11.73 3.33 34.18
N ALA A 9 10.62 3.53 33.47
CA ALA A 9 9.54 2.55 33.40
C ALA A 9 9.96 1.40 32.46
N ARG A 10 10.09 0.17 32.99
CA ARG A 10 10.26 -1.05 32.19
C ARG A 10 8.97 -1.32 31.40
N VAL A 11 9.06 -1.27 30.07
CA VAL A 11 8.02 -1.77 29.16
C VAL A 11 7.94 -3.29 29.31
N ARG A 12 6.78 -3.81 29.73
CA ARG A 12 6.50 -5.27 29.67
C ARG A 12 6.26 -5.66 28.21
N PRO A 13 6.85 -6.75 27.70
CA PRO A 13 6.53 -7.25 26.36
C PRO A 13 5.05 -7.65 26.33
N ALA A 14 4.34 -7.21 25.29
CA ALA A 14 2.96 -7.60 25.05
C ALA A 14 2.89 -9.12 24.85
N GLN A 15 2.04 -9.80 25.63
CA GLN A 15 1.69 -11.19 25.37
C GLN A 15 1.04 -11.28 23.99
N THR A 16 1.72 -11.94 23.06
CA THR A 16 1.14 -12.34 21.78
C THR A 16 0.01 -13.34 22.06
N ASN A 17 -1.23 -12.87 22.09
CA ASN A 17 -2.40 -13.74 21.96
C ASN A 17 -2.37 -14.35 20.56
N MET A 18 -1.70 -15.50 20.42
CA MET A 18 -1.68 -16.30 19.21
C MET A 18 -3.06 -16.91 19.00
N VAL A 19 -3.96 -16.18 18.34
CA VAL A 19 -5.20 -16.74 17.82
C VAL A 19 -4.85 -17.60 16.61
N GLY A 20 -5.22 -18.87 16.62
CA GLY A 20 -4.95 -19.80 15.51
C GLY A 20 -5.54 -19.32 14.18
N ALA A 21 -4.89 -19.67 13.07
CA ALA A 21 -5.30 -19.26 11.73
C ALA A 21 -6.76 -19.66 11.42
N PHE A 22 -7.48 -18.78 10.70
CA PHE A 22 -8.84 -19.04 10.26
C PHE A 22 -8.85 -20.15 9.18
N ASN A 23 -9.28 -21.36 9.55
CA ASN A 23 -9.40 -22.51 8.64
C ASN A 23 -10.77 -22.62 7.94
N GLY A 24 -11.45 -21.48 7.72
CA GLY A 24 -12.73 -21.42 6.99
C GLY A 24 -13.99 -21.70 7.81
N CYS A 25 -15.13 -21.26 7.29
CA CYS A 25 -16.45 -21.60 7.82
C CYS A 25 -16.88 -22.96 7.27
N ARG A 26 -16.81 -24.02 8.08
CA ARG A 26 -17.49 -25.29 7.74
C ARG A 26 -18.99 -25.12 7.93
N SER A 27 -19.78 -25.43 6.91
CA SER A 27 -21.24 -25.32 7.01
C SER A 27 -21.77 -26.34 8.03
N SER A 28 -22.58 -25.87 8.97
CA SER A 28 -23.27 -26.71 9.96
C SER A 28 -24.68 -27.05 9.50
N VAL A 29 -24.86 -27.37 8.20
CA VAL A 29 -26.17 -27.75 7.67
C VAL A 29 -26.47 -29.18 8.12
N ALA A 30 -26.92 -29.33 9.36
CA ALA A 30 -27.74 -30.46 9.73
C ALA A 30 -29.09 -30.27 9.02
N PHE A 31 -29.37 -31.11 8.02
CA PHE A 31 -30.66 -31.13 7.35
C PHE A 31 -31.78 -31.22 8.42
N PRO A 32 -32.92 -30.52 8.25
CA PRO A 32 -34.00 -30.46 9.25
C PRO A 32 -34.65 -31.82 9.62
N ALA A 33 -34.26 -32.91 8.97
CA ALA A 33 -34.93 -34.21 9.01
C ALA A 33 -34.40 -35.19 10.09
N THR A 34 -33.34 -34.86 10.83
CA THR A 34 -32.77 -35.75 11.87
C THR A 34 -32.67 -35.07 13.23
N ARG A 35 -33.78 -34.54 13.75
CA ARG A 35 -33.87 -34.15 15.17
C ARG A 35 -33.94 -35.39 16.05
N LYS A 36 -32.80 -35.91 16.51
CA LYS A 36 -32.75 -36.69 17.76
C LYS A 36 -32.91 -35.71 18.92
N ALA A 37 -33.84 -36.01 19.84
CA ALA A 37 -34.29 -35.15 20.95
C ALA A 37 -33.27 -34.93 22.09
N ASN A 38 -31.96 -35.12 21.84
CA ASN A 38 -30.93 -34.81 22.82
C ASN A 38 -30.38 -33.41 22.54
N ASN A 39 -30.87 -32.42 23.30
CA ASN A 39 -30.51 -31.00 23.27
C ASN A 39 -29.05 -30.72 23.73
N ASP A 40 -28.10 -31.60 23.43
CA ASP A 40 -26.70 -31.38 23.79
C ASP A 40 -26.00 -30.44 22.78
N LEU A 41 -26.24 -29.15 22.99
CA LEU A 41 -25.66 -28.06 22.21
C LEU A 41 -24.13 -27.97 22.38
N SER A 42 -23.53 -28.68 23.34
CA SER A 42 -22.09 -28.65 23.62
C SER A 42 -21.25 -29.27 22.51
N THR A 43 -21.85 -30.13 21.68
CA THR A 43 -21.20 -30.79 20.54
C THR A 43 -21.33 -30.03 19.23
N LEU A 44 -22.14 -28.96 19.18
CA LEU A 44 -22.22 -28.12 17.98
C LEU A 44 -20.92 -27.32 17.84
N PRO A 45 -20.29 -27.30 16.64
CA PRO A 45 -19.13 -26.47 16.39
C PRO A 45 -19.52 -24.99 16.55
N SER A 46 -19.20 -24.42 17.71
CA SER A 46 -19.43 -23.00 17.99
C SER A 46 -18.49 -22.16 17.15
N SER A 47 -19.05 -21.30 16.31
CA SER A 47 -18.31 -20.27 15.58
C SER A 47 -17.68 -19.23 16.51
N GLY A 48 -18.04 -19.19 17.80
CA GLY A 48 -17.62 -18.14 18.73
C GLY A 48 -16.11 -17.97 18.85
N GLY A 49 -15.35 -19.08 18.89
CA GLY A 49 -13.88 -19.03 18.88
C GLY A 49 -13.26 -18.84 17.48
N ARG A 50 -14.06 -18.95 16.41
CA ARG A 50 -13.63 -18.82 15.01
C ARG A 50 -13.83 -17.42 14.46
N VAL A 51 -14.67 -16.60 15.09
CA VAL A 51 -14.84 -15.19 14.69
C VAL A 51 -13.64 -14.36 15.15
N SER A 52 -12.95 -14.73 16.23
CA SER A 52 -11.80 -13.98 16.76
C SER A 52 -10.56 -14.02 15.86
N CYS A 53 -10.44 -14.98 14.94
CA CYS A 53 -9.36 -15.01 13.94
C CYS A 53 -9.71 -14.32 12.61
N MET A 54 -10.96 -13.82 12.46
CA MET A 54 -11.33 -13.01 11.31
C MET A 54 -10.78 -11.60 11.51
N GLN A 55 -9.91 -11.16 10.59
CA GLN A 55 -9.41 -9.79 10.58
C GLN A 55 -10.34 -8.91 9.77
N VAL A 56 -10.57 -7.68 10.25
CA VAL A 56 -11.33 -6.65 9.52
C VAL A 56 -10.34 -5.77 8.77
N TRP A 57 -10.58 -5.55 7.48
CA TRP A 57 -9.75 -4.65 6.69
C TRP A 57 -9.86 -3.21 7.23
N PRO A 58 -8.75 -2.50 7.48
CA PRO A 58 -8.82 -1.15 8.04
C PRO A 58 -9.52 -0.18 7.07
N PRO A 59 -10.59 0.52 7.51
CA PRO A 59 -11.29 1.49 6.66
C PRO A 59 -10.51 2.80 6.46
N GLU A 60 -9.53 3.08 7.33
CA GLU A 60 -8.76 4.32 7.36
C GLU A 60 -7.25 4.03 7.48
N GLY A 61 -6.42 5.05 7.20
CA GLY A 61 -4.96 4.96 7.34
C GLY A 61 -4.23 4.15 6.25
N LEU A 62 -4.95 3.46 5.36
CA LEU A 62 -4.38 2.62 4.30
C LEU A 62 -4.78 3.03 2.88
N LYS A 63 -4.85 4.35 2.62
CA LYS A 63 -5.09 4.85 1.26
C LYS A 63 -4.01 4.34 0.27
N LYS A 64 -4.42 4.17 -0.98
CA LYS A 64 -3.66 3.45 -2.02
C LYS A 64 -3.24 4.37 -3.16
N PHE A 65 -2.19 3.95 -3.85
CA PHE A 65 -1.52 4.69 -4.94
C PHE A 65 -1.37 3.77 -6.16
N GLU A 66 -2.43 3.05 -6.51
CA GLU A 66 -2.47 2.09 -7.62
C GLU A 66 -1.43 0.96 -7.49
N THR A 67 -0.80 0.56 -8.60
CA THR A 67 0.09 -0.61 -8.71
C THR A 67 1.21 -0.58 -7.66
N LEU A 68 1.49 -1.75 -7.07
CA LEU A 68 2.43 -1.99 -5.96
C LEU A 68 2.02 -1.42 -4.59
N SER A 69 1.01 -0.55 -4.49
CA SER A 69 0.67 0.13 -3.21
C SER A 69 -0.04 -0.73 -2.14
N TYR A 70 -0.34 -1.98 -2.46
CA TYR A 70 -0.82 -3.00 -1.50
C TYR A 70 0.30 -3.86 -0.91
N LEU A 71 1.50 -3.80 -1.49
CA LEU A 71 2.67 -4.49 -1.00
C LEU A 71 3.26 -3.73 0.22
N PRO A 72 4.15 -4.37 0.98
CA PRO A 72 5.02 -3.65 1.91
C PRO A 72 5.75 -2.49 1.20
N PRO A 73 6.12 -1.41 1.91
CA PRO A 73 6.93 -0.34 1.35
C PRO A 73 8.19 -0.89 0.68
N LEU A 74 8.43 -0.47 -0.57
CA LEU A 74 9.57 -0.93 -1.35
C LEU A 74 10.86 -0.35 -0.77
N SER A 75 11.89 -1.18 -0.67
CA SER A 75 13.24 -0.73 -0.36
C SER A 75 13.84 0.06 -1.53
N VAL A 76 14.95 0.78 -1.30
CA VAL A 76 15.66 1.49 -2.39
C VAL A 76 16.13 0.49 -3.44
N GLU A 77 16.55 -0.70 -3.02
CA GLU A 77 16.96 -1.79 -3.88
C GLU A 77 15.79 -2.36 -4.70
N ASP A 78 14.59 -2.45 -4.13
CA ASP A 78 13.41 -2.90 -4.86
C ASP A 78 12.93 -1.83 -5.85
N LEU A 79 12.93 -0.55 -5.47
CA LEU A 79 12.66 0.55 -6.40
C LEU A 79 13.62 0.53 -7.59
N ALA A 80 14.92 0.30 -7.37
CA ALA A 80 15.90 0.18 -8.44
C ALA A 80 15.60 -1.00 -9.38
N LYS A 81 15.16 -2.16 -8.86
CA LYS A 81 14.75 -3.31 -9.70
C LYS A 81 13.54 -2.99 -10.59
N GLU A 82 12.56 -2.25 -10.06
CA GLU A 82 11.40 -1.81 -10.85
C GLU A 82 11.83 -0.83 -11.95
N VAL A 83 12.76 0.08 -11.65
CA VAL A 83 13.36 0.97 -12.66
C VAL A 83 14.14 0.16 -13.72
N ASP A 84 14.97 -0.80 -13.32
CA ASP A 84 15.66 -1.70 -14.25
C ASP A 84 14.68 -2.47 -15.14
N TYR A 85 13.48 -2.80 -14.65
CA TYR A 85 12.42 -3.35 -15.48
C TYR A 85 11.92 -2.35 -16.53
N LEU A 86 11.70 -1.07 -16.22
CA LEU A 86 11.39 -0.05 -17.24
C LEU A 86 12.49 -0.01 -18.31
N LEU A 87 13.74 0.09 -17.87
CA LEU A 87 14.89 0.26 -18.77
C LEU A 87 15.07 -0.94 -19.70
N ARG A 88 14.88 -2.17 -19.20
CA ARG A 88 14.92 -3.39 -20.03
C ARG A 88 13.80 -3.47 -21.07
N ASN A 89 12.69 -2.75 -20.89
CA ASN A 89 11.59 -2.69 -21.84
C ASN A 89 11.70 -1.48 -22.80
N ASP A 90 12.83 -0.78 -22.82
CA ASP A 90 13.05 0.46 -23.59
C ASP A 90 12.01 1.55 -23.26
N TRP A 91 11.49 1.57 -22.03
CA TRP A 91 10.56 2.60 -21.56
C TRP A 91 11.31 3.76 -20.92
N VAL A 92 10.82 4.99 -21.15
CA VAL A 92 11.46 6.20 -20.64
C VAL A 92 10.93 6.51 -19.24
N PRO A 93 11.77 6.43 -18.18
CA PRO A 93 11.36 6.78 -16.84
C PRO A 93 11.13 8.29 -16.70
N CYS A 94 10.17 8.67 -15.86
CA CYS A 94 9.88 10.04 -15.48
C CYS A 94 9.42 10.05 -14.01
N ILE A 95 9.63 11.17 -13.33
CA ILE A 95 9.23 11.36 -11.95
C ILE A 95 8.11 12.41 -11.91
N GLU A 96 7.11 12.17 -11.08
CA GLU A 96 6.06 13.14 -10.80
C GLU A 96 5.83 13.27 -9.30
N PHE A 97 5.43 14.45 -8.85
CA PHE A 97 5.19 14.75 -7.45
C PHE A 97 3.93 15.59 -7.25
N SER A 98 3.27 15.41 -6.11
CA SER A 98 2.05 16.14 -5.75
C SER A 98 1.89 16.22 -4.25
N LYS A 99 1.35 17.33 -3.74
CA LYS A 99 0.96 17.43 -2.32
C LYS A 99 -0.37 16.72 -2.10
N GLU A 100 -1.28 16.81 -3.07
CA GLU A 100 -2.56 16.13 -3.10
C GLU A 100 -2.40 14.75 -3.75
N GLY A 101 -2.37 13.69 -2.93
CA GLY A 101 -2.04 12.33 -3.38
C GLY A 101 -3.18 11.53 -4.03
N PHE A 102 -4.40 12.07 -4.12
CA PHE A 102 -5.59 11.31 -4.52
C PHE A 102 -6.47 12.07 -5.50
N VAL A 103 -7.21 11.31 -6.31
CA VAL A 103 -8.22 11.87 -7.21
C VAL A 103 -9.39 12.46 -6.42
N TYR A 104 -9.98 13.52 -6.96
CA TYR A 104 -11.17 14.18 -6.44
C TYR A 104 -12.05 14.66 -7.60
N ARG A 105 -13.18 15.30 -7.30
CA ARG A 105 -14.13 15.80 -8.30
C ARG A 105 -14.63 17.18 -7.89
N GLU A 106 -13.97 18.21 -8.39
CA GLU A 106 -14.29 19.61 -8.15
C GLU A 106 -14.85 20.26 -9.42
N ASN A 107 -14.20 20.03 -10.57
CA ASN A 107 -14.48 20.78 -11.79
C ASN A 107 -15.60 20.16 -12.65
N ASN A 108 -15.83 18.85 -12.53
CA ASN A 108 -16.93 18.17 -13.23
C ASN A 108 -17.26 16.81 -12.61
N ALA A 109 -18.47 16.30 -12.89
CA ALA A 109 -18.94 14.99 -12.44
C ALA A 109 -19.40 14.05 -13.58
N SER A 110 -19.11 14.39 -14.84
CA SER A 110 -19.42 13.54 -16.01
C SER A 110 -18.60 12.22 -16.04
N PRO A 111 -19.07 11.18 -16.76
CA PRO A 111 -18.36 9.91 -16.87
C PRO A 111 -16.92 10.10 -17.40
N GLY A 112 -15.95 9.51 -16.71
CA GLY A 112 -14.52 9.57 -17.08
C GLY A 112 -13.78 10.84 -16.64
N TYR A 113 -14.48 11.81 -16.04
CA TYR A 113 -13.85 13.02 -15.50
C TYR A 113 -13.51 12.89 -14.01
N TYR A 114 -12.22 13.10 -13.71
CA TYR A 114 -11.65 13.18 -12.37
C TYR A 114 -10.53 14.23 -12.33
N ASP A 115 -10.47 14.98 -11.24
CA ASP A 115 -9.37 15.88 -10.89
C ASP A 115 -8.27 15.10 -10.15
N GLY A 116 -7.07 15.66 -10.04
CA GLY A 116 -5.95 15.05 -9.30
C GLY A 116 -5.31 13.82 -9.96
N ARG A 117 -5.68 13.48 -11.21
CA ARG A 117 -5.02 12.42 -12.00
C ARG A 117 -3.58 12.80 -12.40
N TYR A 118 -3.42 14.06 -12.81
CA TYR A 118 -2.12 14.63 -13.15
C TYR A 118 -1.41 15.12 -11.90
N TRP A 119 -0.15 14.76 -11.78
CA TRP A 119 0.79 15.30 -10.80
C TRP A 119 1.78 16.23 -11.52
N THR A 120 2.55 17.01 -10.78
CA THR A 120 3.55 17.90 -11.37
C THR A 120 4.76 17.08 -11.81
N MET A 121 5.21 17.27 -13.04
CA MET A 121 6.41 16.62 -13.56
C MET A 121 7.66 17.14 -12.85
N TRP A 122 8.51 16.22 -12.40
CA TRP A 122 9.85 16.55 -11.91
C TRP A 122 10.82 16.55 -13.10
N LYS A 123 11.33 17.74 -13.42
CA LYS A 123 12.20 17.96 -14.59
C LYS A 123 11.53 17.47 -15.89
N LEU A 124 12.13 16.49 -16.57
CA LEU A 124 11.66 15.93 -17.84
C LEU A 124 11.85 14.40 -17.82
N PRO A 125 11.15 13.64 -18.69
CA PRO A 125 11.44 12.23 -18.90
C PRO A 125 12.92 12.01 -19.20
N MET A 126 13.52 11.00 -18.58
CA MET A 126 14.96 10.77 -18.60
C MET A 126 15.36 9.98 -19.86
N PHE A 127 15.24 10.63 -21.02
CA PHE A 127 15.58 10.04 -22.32
C PHE A 127 17.05 9.60 -22.35
N GLY A 128 17.30 8.37 -22.80
CA GLY A 128 18.64 7.80 -22.86
C GLY A 128 19.22 7.35 -21.51
N CYS A 129 18.43 7.38 -20.43
CA CYS A 129 18.83 6.81 -19.14
C CYS A 129 19.06 5.30 -19.28
N THR A 130 20.21 4.83 -18.81
CA THR A 130 20.59 3.40 -18.82
C THR A 130 20.95 2.87 -17.43
N ASP A 131 20.86 3.72 -16.41
CA ASP A 131 21.26 3.39 -15.04
C ASP A 131 20.15 3.78 -14.07
N ALA A 132 19.58 2.77 -13.39
CA ALA A 132 18.53 2.99 -12.39
C ALA A 132 18.97 3.91 -11.25
N SER A 133 20.27 3.95 -10.92
CA SER A 133 20.79 4.81 -9.86
C SER A 133 20.54 6.29 -10.14
N GLN A 134 20.50 6.70 -11.41
CA GLN A 134 20.20 8.08 -11.82
C GLN A 134 18.74 8.44 -11.52
N VAL A 135 17.79 7.52 -11.77
CA VAL A 135 16.37 7.73 -11.47
C VAL A 135 16.17 7.82 -9.95
N ILE A 136 16.82 6.94 -9.19
CA ILE A 136 16.76 6.97 -7.72
C ILE A 136 17.35 8.29 -7.18
N ALA A 137 18.48 8.76 -7.72
CA ALA A 137 19.06 10.05 -7.31
C ALA A 137 18.10 11.23 -7.54
N GLU A 138 17.35 11.23 -8.63
CA GLU A 138 16.34 12.24 -8.90
C GLU A 138 15.13 12.15 -7.96
N VAL A 139 14.74 10.94 -7.51
CA VAL A 139 13.72 10.77 -6.46
C VAL A 139 14.22 11.32 -5.12
N GLU A 140 15.50 11.12 -4.78
CA GLU A 140 16.11 11.69 -3.58
C GLU A 140 16.11 13.22 -3.61
N GLU A 141 16.48 13.83 -4.74
CA GLU A 141 16.43 15.28 -4.91
C GLU A 141 14.99 15.82 -4.87
N ALA A 142 14.02 15.13 -5.46
CA ALA A 142 12.61 15.50 -5.38
C ALA A 142 12.08 15.47 -3.93
N LYS A 143 12.40 14.42 -3.16
CA LYS A 143 12.01 14.35 -1.74
C LYS A 143 12.65 15.46 -0.91
N LYS A 144 13.91 15.80 -1.20
CA LYS A 144 14.66 16.83 -0.49
C LYS A 144 14.08 18.22 -0.76
N ALA A 145 13.69 18.49 -2.01
CA ALA A 145 13.07 19.75 -2.39
C ALA A 145 11.63 19.87 -1.86
N TYR A 146 10.87 18.77 -1.86
CA TYR A 146 9.46 18.73 -1.50
C TYR A 146 9.16 17.59 -0.49
N PRO A 147 9.58 17.72 0.79
CA PRO A 147 9.47 16.64 1.77
C PRO A 147 8.01 16.27 2.13
N GLU A 148 7.10 17.22 1.96
CA GLU A 148 5.66 17.07 2.24
C GLU A 148 4.86 16.52 1.03
N TYR A 149 5.52 16.15 -0.06
CA TYR A 149 4.88 15.74 -1.31
C TYR A 149 5.02 14.23 -1.53
N PHE A 150 4.01 13.61 -2.13
CA PHE A 150 4.11 12.27 -2.70
C PHE A 150 5.00 12.32 -3.95
N VAL A 151 5.80 11.28 -4.17
CA VAL A 151 6.60 11.13 -5.40
C VAL A 151 6.35 9.76 -6.00
N ARG A 152 6.04 9.72 -7.30
CA ARG A 152 5.85 8.48 -8.07
C ARG A 152 6.83 8.42 -9.23
N ILE A 153 7.21 7.20 -9.59
CA ILE A 153 7.95 6.91 -10.82
C ILE A 153 6.94 6.39 -11.84
N ILE A 154 7.03 6.91 -13.05
CA ILE A 154 6.23 6.50 -14.20
C ILE A 154 7.14 6.13 -15.36
N GLY A 155 6.64 5.36 -16.32
CA GLY A 155 7.39 4.97 -17.51
C GLY A 155 6.54 5.04 -18.77
N PHE A 156 7.10 5.61 -19.84
CA PHE A 156 6.42 5.78 -21.12
C PHE A 156 6.98 4.84 -22.19
N ASP A 157 6.08 4.19 -22.91
CA ASP A 157 6.38 3.50 -24.16
C ASP A 157 6.06 4.43 -25.33
N ASN A 158 7.10 4.92 -26.00
CA ASN A 158 6.97 5.84 -27.11
C ASN A 158 6.38 5.19 -28.37
N LYS A 159 6.54 3.86 -28.55
CA LYS A 159 5.99 3.13 -29.70
C LYS A 159 4.49 2.95 -29.54
N ARG A 160 4.03 2.65 -28.33
CA ARG A 160 2.59 2.47 -28.00
C ARG A 160 1.89 3.77 -27.62
N GLN A 161 2.64 4.85 -27.38
CA GLN A 161 2.13 6.16 -26.93
C GLN A 161 1.31 6.09 -25.63
N VAL A 162 1.79 5.29 -24.67
CA VAL A 162 1.11 5.09 -23.39
C VAL A 162 2.09 5.15 -22.23
N GLN A 163 1.58 5.57 -21.07
CA GLN A 163 2.25 5.34 -19.80
C GLN A 163 2.04 3.86 -19.40
N CYS A 164 3.11 3.07 -19.39
CA CYS A 164 3.07 1.63 -19.18
C CYS A 164 3.17 1.23 -17.70
N ILE A 165 3.69 2.11 -16.86
CA ILE A 165 3.89 1.84 -15.44
C ILE A 165 3.75 3.12 -14.61
N SER A 166 3.29 2.95 -13.38
CA SER A 166 3.14 4.00 -12.37
C SER A 166 3.19 3.34 -10.99
N PHE A 167 4.14 3.71 -10.16
CA PHE A 167 4.22 3.23 -8.78
C PHE A 167 4.76 4.32 -7.84
N ILE A 168 4.28 4.30 -6.60
CA ILE A 168 4.70 5.24 -5.57
C ILE A 168 6.14 4.94 -5.12
N ALA A 169 6.99 5.96 -5.08
CA ALA A 169 8.39 5.86 -4.67
C ALA A 169 8.66 6.54 -3.31
N TYR A 170 7.89 7.57 -2.96
CA TYR A 170 7.96 8.25 -1.66
C TYR A 170 6.58 8.72 -1.21
N LYS A 171 6.34 8.61 0.10
CA LYS A 171 5.16 9.16 0.79
C LYS A 171 5.68 10.08 1.92
N PRO A 172 5.12 11.28 2.08
CA PRO A 172 5.42 12.13 3.23
C PRO A 172 4.98 11.42 4.53
N THR A 173 5.61 11.82 5.64
CA THR A 173 5.32 11.27 6.98
C THR A 173 4.11 11.96 7.60
#